data_AF-A0A5Q8C8V4-F1
#
_entry.id   AF-A0A5Q8C8V4-F1
#
_cell.length_a   1.000
_cell.length_b   1.000
_cell.length_c   1.000
_cell.angle_alpha   90.00
_cell.angle_beta   90.00
_cell.angle_gamma   90.00
#
_symmetry.space_group_name_H-M   'P 1'
#
loop_
_entity.id
_entity.type
_entity.pdbx_description
1 polymer ?
#
loop_
_entity_poly.entity_id
_entity_poly.type
_entity_poly.pdbx_seq_one_letter_code
_entity_poly.pdbx_strand_id
1 'polypeptide(L)'
;MHTGLVHTLDFDREGKTHGYLSIPFSVDRSPYFQVKVPICTIRNGKGPSLLLMAGNHGDEYEGELSLAKLIRRLDPAAISGRITILPMANAPAVMAAKRCSPLDGGNLNRAFPGDPSGTPTSRLAHFLETELFPRHDVVFDIHSGGTSMEHLPTALVERNADAERHRRGVELMRALGMPFGFVADNGQASPTSMGAARRAGAIGVSGEFGGGGTATVDSMTLTARALDRLMVELGVVAAPVLTSDAEPAKPTRLLSL
;
A
#
# COMPACT_ATOMS: atom_id res chain seq x y z
N MET A 1 3.85 -14.63 23.87
CA MET A 1 3.45 -15.18 22.54
C MET A 1 1.96 -14.95 22.20
N HIS A 2 1.22 -14.08 22.90
CA HIS A 2 -0.23 -13.88 22.66
C HIS A 2 -0.63 -12.43 22.30
N THR A 3 0.33 -11.52 22.28
CA THR A 3 0.15 -10.09 21.95
C THR A 3 1.17 -9.67 20.89
N GLY A 4 0.93 -8.53 20.25
CA GLY A 4 1.80 -7.98 19.21
C GLY A 4 1.75 -8.74 17.88
N LEU A 5 2.80 -8.50 17.08
CA LEU A 5 3.03 -9.06 15.75
C LEU A 5 4.42 -9.71 15.74
N VAL A 6 4.56 -10.88 15.11
CA VAL A 6 5.79 -11.66 15.06
C VAL A 6 6.18 -11.94 13.61
N HIS A 7 7.46 -11.79 13.28
CA HIS A 7 8.02 -12.16 11.99
C HIS A 7 9.49 -12.58 12.13
N THR A 8 10.02 -13.28 11.12
CA THR A 8 11.44 -13.64 11.01
C THR A 8 12.15 -12.87 9.90
N LEU A 9 11.51 -11.83 9.36
CA LEU A 9 12.05 -11.01 8.28
C LEU A 9 13.26 -10.21 8.76
N ASP A 10 14.33 -10.27 7.97
CA ASP A 10 15.41 -9.30 7.98
C ASP A 10 15.12 -8.27 6.88
N PHE A 11 14.80 -7.04 7.26
CA PHE A 11 14.45 -5.95 6.34
C PHE A 11 15.67 -5.36 5.61
N ASP A 12 16.88 -5.66 6.06
CA ASP A 12 18.13 -5.13 5.48
C ASP A 12 18.83 -6.13 4.57
N ARG A 13 18.38 -7.39 4.56
CA ARG A 13 18.84 -8.46 3.68
C ARG A 13 18.73 -8.09 2.20
N GLU A 14 19.83 -8.25 1.46
CA GLU A 14 19.90 -8.13 0.00
C GLU A 14 19.15 -9.29 -0.70
N GLY A 15 18.71 -9.04 -1.92
CA GLY A 15 17.93 -9.98 -2.72
C GLY A 15 16.44 -9.90 -2.41
N LYS A 16 15.73 -11.03 -2.52
CA LYS A 16 14.28 -11.11 -2.37
C LYS A 16 13.86 -12.15 -1.37
N THR A 17 13.02 -11.74 -0.43
CA THR A 17 12.51 -12.58 0.65
C THR A 17 10.99 -12.53 0.63
N HIS A 18 10.36 -13.70 0.70
CA HIS A 18 8.94 -13.85 0.95
C HIS A 18 8.75 -14.30 2.40
N GLY A 19 7.74 -13.76 3.08
CA GLY A 19 7.42 -14.18 4.43
C GLY A 19 6.03 -13.74 4.86
N TYR A 20 5.80 -13.78 6.16
CA TYR A 20 4.54 -13.40 6.76
C TYR A 20 4.76 -12.54 8.00
N LEU A 21 3.95 -11.51 8.13
CA LEU A 21 3.68 -10.87 9.41
C LEU A 21 2.61 -11.70 10.12
N SER A 22 2.94 -12.29 11.26
CA SER A 22 2.07 -13.23 11.98
C SER A 22 1.53 -12.59 13.24
N ILE A 23 0.20 -12.53 13.37
CA ILE A 23 -0.49 -11.93 14.49
C ILE A 23 -1.19 -13.05 15.28
N PRO A 24 -0.68 -13.42 16.47
CA PRO A 24 -1.36 -14.38 17.33
C PRO A 24 -2.77 -13.92 17.69
N PHE A 25 -3.76 -14.78 17.45
CA PHE A 25 -5.17 -14.50 17.69
C PHE A 25 -5.90 -15.77 18.13
N SER A 26 -6.07 -15.93 19.45
CA SER A 26 -6.76 -17.10 20.02
C SER A 26 -8.25 -17.05 19.74
N VAL A 27 -8.79 -18.10 19.13
CA VAL A 27 -10.22 -18.26 18.79
C VAL A 27 -10.66 -19.70 18.99
N ASP A 28 -11.96 -19.97 19.03
CA ASP A 28 -12.52 -21.31 19.22
C ASP A 28 -11.96 -22.35 18.25
N ARG A 29 -11.71 -21.96 16.99
CA ARG A 29 -11.11 -22.83 15.98
C ARG A 29 -9.71 -23.31 16.38
N SER A 30 -8.91 -22.46 17.03
CA SER A 30 -7.59 -22.83 17.54
C SER A 30 -7.06 -21.78 18.54
N PRO A 31 -6.60 -22.20 19.74
CA PRO A 31 -6.01 -21.29 20.72
C PRO A 31 -4.66 -20.70 20.26
N TYR A 32 -4.06 -21.29 19.22
CA TYR A 32 -2.80 -20.84 18.62
C TYR A 32 -2.99 -20.31 17.20
N PHE A 33 -4.21 -19.92 16.83
CA PHE A 33 -4.45 -19.36 15.51
C PHE A 33 -3.63 -18.08 15.30
N GLN A 34 -3.16 -17.90 14.07
CA GLN A 34 -2.41 -16.74 13.65
C GLN A 34 -3.02 -16.18 12.38
N VAL A 35 -3.29 -14.87 12.38
CA VAL A 35 -3.51 -14.14 11.12
C VAL A 35 -2.15 -13.97 10.47
N LYS A 36 -2.02 -14.41 9.22
CA LYS A 36 -0.80 -14.28 8.43
C LYS A 36 -1.00 -13.30 7.29
N VAL A 37 -0.29 -12.18 7.35
CA VAL A 37 -0.27 -11.17 6.28
C VAL A 37 0.99 -11.41 5.43
N PRO A 38 0.87 -11.81 4.15
CA PRO A 38 2.03 -12.03 3.31
C PRO A 38 2.73 -10.72 2.98
N ILE A 39 4.05 -10.80 2.92
CA ILE A 39 4.94 -9.68 2.64
C ILE A 39 6.12 -10.16 1.79
N CYS A 40 6.51 -9.34 0.82
CA CYS A 40 7.71 -9.54 0.01
C CYS A 40 8.65 -8.35 0.21
N THR A 41 9.89 -8.60 0.62
CA THR A 41 10.93 -7.57 0.71
C THR A 41 11.97 -7.83 -0.39
N ILE A 42 12.37 -6.76 -1.07
CA ILE A 42 13.36 -6.80 -2.15
C ILE A 42 14.33 -5.65 -1.93
N ARG A 43 15.62 -5.96 -1.91
CA ARG A 43 16.68 -4.96 -1.72
C ARG A 43 17.85 -5.26 -2.65
N ASN A 44 18.39 -4.22 -3.26
CA ASN A 44 19.62 -4.27 -4.05
C ASN A 44 20.37 -2.95 -3.93
N GLY A 45 21.44 -2.94 -3.15
CA GLY A 45 22.34 -1.80 -3.02
C GLY A 45 21.72 -0.58 -2.34
N LYS A 46 22.12 0.62 -2.77
CA LYS A 46 21.66 1.91 -2.23
C LYS A 46 20.68 2.56 -3.21
N GLY A 47 19.69 3.25 -2.68
CA GLY A 47 18.66 3.91 -3.49
C GLY A 47 17.42 4.26 -2.66
N PRO A 48 16.35 4.72 -3.32
CA PRO A 48 15.07 5.00 -2.69
C PRO A 48 14.48 3.76 -1.99
N SER A 49 13.62 4.00 -1.01
CA SER A 49 12.89 2.97 -0.29
C SER A 49 11.38 3.16 -0.45
N LEU A 50 10.73 2.18 -1.09
CA LEU A 50 9.33 2.22 -1.48
C LEU A 50 8.55 1.08 -0.82
N LEU A 51 7.40 1.39 -0.21
CA LEU A 51 6.42 0.41 0.22
C LEU A 51 5.20 0.47 -0.70
N LEU A 52 4.82 -0.68 -1.26
CA LEU A 52 3.64 -0.88 -2.08
C LEU A 52 2.61 -1.72 -1.30
N MET A 53 1.43 -1.17 -1.06
CA MET A 53 0.37 -1.81 -0.28
C MET A 53 -0.94 -1.87 -1.07
N ALA A 54 -1.65 -2.97 -0.90
CA ALA A 54 -3.03 -3.15 -1.36
C ALA A 54 -3.79 -4.07 -0.39
N GLY A 55 -5.08 -4.25 -0.63
CA GLY A 55 -5.94 -5.07 0.24
C GLY A 55 -6.06 -4.49 1.65
N ASN A 56 -5.99 -3.16 1.78
CA ASN A 56 -6.34 -2.46 3.02
C ASN A 56 -7.82 -2.71 3.37
N HIS A 57 -8.65 -2.62 2.34
CA HIS A 57 -9.98 -3.20 2.27
C HIS A 57 -9.96 -4.40 1.32
N GLY A 58 -10.69 -5.46 1.65
CA GLY A 58 -10.61 -6.73 0.94
C GLY A 58 -11.50 -6.88 -0.27
N ASP A 59 -12.28 -5.86 -0.61
CA ASP A 59 -13.15 -5.82 -1.77
C ASP A 59 -12.63 -4.89 -2.89
N GLU A 60 -11.33 -4.58 -2.86
CA GLU A 60 -10.65 -3.63 -3.75
C GLU A 60 -9.48 -4.32 -4.50
N TYR A 61 -9.74 -4.82 -5.70
CA TYR A 61 -8.93 -5.90 -6.32
C TYR A 61 -7.73 -5.44 -7.16
N GLU A 62 -7.77 -4.23 -7.73
CA GLU A 62 -6.77 -3.77 -8.70
C GLU A 62 -5.33 -3.84 -8.16
N GLY A 63 -5.14 -3.34 -6.94
CA GLY A 63 -3.86 -3.34 -6.25
C GLY A 63 -3.40 -4.75 -5.90
N GLU A 64 -4.29 -5.59 -5.35
CA GLU A 64 -3.96 -6.95 -4.92
C GLU A 64 -3.41 -7.78 -6.08
N LEU A 65 -4.13 -7.75 -7.22
CA LEU A 65 -3.76 -8.48 -8.42
C LEU A 65 -2.49 -7.91 -9.07
N SER A 66 -2.31 -6.59 -9.08
CA SER A 66 -1.13 -5.95 -9.67
C SER A 66 0.13 -6.20 -8.85
N LEU A 67 0.04 -6.11 -7.52
CA LEU A 67 1.15 -6.39 -6.62
C LEU A 67 1.53 -7.87 -6.61
N ALA A 68 0.56 -8.79 -6.69
CA ALA A 68 0.84 -10.22 -6.86
C ALA A 68 1.62 -10.50 -8.17
N LYS A 69 1.28 -9.82 -9.28
CA LYS A 69 2.03 -9.90 -10.54
C LYS A 69 3.43 -9.31 -10.41
N LEU A 70 3.56 -8.14 -9.76
CA LEU A 70 4.84 -7.48 -9.54
C LEU A 70 5.80 -8.34 -8.73
N ILE A 71 5.32 -8.95 -7.64
CA ILE A 71 6.11 -9.90 -6.83
C ILE A 71 6.65 -11.04 -7.70
N ARG A 72 5.97 -11.48 -8.76
CA ARG A 72 6.48 -12.55 -9.62
C ARG A 72 7.49 -12.07 -10.67
N ARG A 73 7.33 -10.84 -11.16
CA ARG A 73 8.12 -10.29 -12.28
C ARG A 73 9.38 -9.56 -11.86
N LEU A 74 9.38 -8.96 -10.67
CA LEU A 74 10.46 -8.09 -10.25
C LEU A 74 11.72 -8.90 -9.90
N ASP A 75 12.75 -8.72 -10.71
CA ASP A 75 14.10 -9.25 -10.49
C ASP A 75 14.85 -8.34 -9.50
N PRO A 76 15.37 -8.87 -8.38
CA PRO A 76 16.16 -8.08 -7.43
C PRO A 76 17.36 -7.37 -8.07
N ALA A 77 17.98 -7.97 -9.10
CA ALA A 77 19.11 -7.35 -9.78
C ALA A 77 18.72 -6.08 -10.58
N ALA A 78 17.44 -5.93 -10.89
CA ALA A 78 16.92 -4.82 -11.68
C ALA A 78 16.46 -3.61 -10.84
N ILE A 79 16.52 -3.70 -9.50
CA ILE A 79 16.16 -2.59 -8.62
C ILE A 79 17.39 -1.88 -8.06
N SER A 80 17.24 -0.62 -7.64
CA SER A 80 18.19 0.13 -6.83
C SER A 80 17.50 0.62 -5.55
N GLY A 81 18.01 0.23 -4.39
CA GLY A 81 17.40 0.54 -3.10
C GLY A 81 16.50 -0.58 -2.58
N ARG A 82 15.29 -0.25 -2.12
CA ARG A 82 14.37 -1.17 -1.41
C ARG A 82 12.94 -1.08 -1.96
N ILE A 83 12.30 -2.23 -2.16
CA ILE A 83 10.85 -2.35 -2.30
C ILE A 83 10.31 -3.33 -1.26
N THR A 84 9.29 -2.91 -0.52
CA THR A 84 8.46 -3.77 0.32
C THR A 84 7.06 -3.86 -0.26
N ILE A 85 6.50 -5.06 -0.39
CA ILE A 85 5.19 -5.29 -1.01
C ILE A 85 4.27 -6.05 -0.05
N LEU A 86 3.12 -5.45 0.26
CA LEU A 86 2.00 -6.01 1.03
C LEU A 86 0.78 -6.14 0.09
N PRO A 87 0.62 -7.26 -0.63
CA PRO A 87 -0.45 -7.38 -1.63
C PRO A 87 -1.84 -7.56 -1.01
N MET A 88 -1.92 -7.88 0.28
CA MET A 88 -3.18 -8.12 1.00
C MET A 88 -3.01 -7.75 2.47
N ALA A 89 -2.86 -6.45 2.75
CA ALA A 89 -2.55 -5.94 4.09
C ALA A 89 -3.56 -6.43 5.14
N ASN A 90 -4.85 -6.26 4.88
CA ASN A 90 -5.93 -6.80 5.70
C ASN A 90 -6.35 -8.19 5.22
N ALA A 91 -5.42 -9.16 5.26
CA ALA A 91 -5.60 -10.50 4.68
C ALA A 91 -6.94 -11.18 5.04
N PRO A 92 -7.47 -11.13 6.29
CA PRO A 92 -8.79 -11.67 6.59
C PRO A 92 -9.94 -11.00 5.82
N ALA A 93 -9.86 -9.69 5.58
CA ALA A 93 -10.84 -8.94 4.80
C ALA A 93 -10.76 -9.34 3.32
N VAL A 94 -9.54 -9.44 2.76
CA VAL A 94 -9.27 -9.89 1.38
C VAL A 94 -9.86 -11.28 1.13
N MET A 95 -9.56 -12.23 2.01
CA MET A 95 -10.07 -13.61 1.90
C MET A 95 -11.60 -13.70 2.00
N ALA A 96 -12.24 -12.68 2.59
CA ALA A 96 -13.69 -12.61 2.73
C ALA A 96 -14.37 -11.74 1.66
N ALA A 97 -13.62 -11.11 0.75
CA ALA A 97 -14.11 -10.11 -0.20
C ALA A 97 -14.96 -9.02 0.50
N LYS A 98 -14.45 -8.50 1.62
CA LYS A 98 -15.14 -7.51 2.45
C LYS A 98 -14.25 -6.31 2.73
N ARG A 99 -14.87 -5.14 2.89
CA ARG A 99 -14.19 -3.92 3.31
C ARG A 99 -13.48 -4.06 4.65
N CYS A 100 -14.13 -4.69 5.63
CA CYS A 100 -13.61 -4.86 6.99
C CYS A 100 -13.26 -6.33 7.28
N SER A 101 -12.31 -6.53 8.20
CA SER A 101 -11.94 -7.85 8.69
C SER A 101 -13.15 -8.55 9.32
N PRO A 102 -13.46 -9.81 8.93
CA PRO A 102 -14.54 -10.57 9.54
C PRO A 102 -14.18 -11.10 10.95
N LEU A 103 -12.91 -10.99 11.37
CA LEU A 103 -12.45 -11.53 12.66
C LEU A 103 -12.76 -10.58 13.83
N ASP A 104 -12.67 -9.27 13.57
CA ASP A 104 -12.77 -8.22 14.59
C ASP A 104 -13.56 -6.99 14.11
N GLY A 105 -14.16 -7.03 12.91
CA GLY A 105 -14.86 -5.89 12.31
C GLY A 105 -13.92 -4.75 11.88
N GLY A 106 -12.60 -4.96 11.93
CA GLY A 106 -11.61 -3.90 11.74
C GLY A 106 -11.57 -3.34 10.33
N ASN A 107 -11.80 -2.04 10.20
CA ASN A 107 -11.38 -1.26 9.03
C ASN A 107 -9.94 -0.80 9.25
N LEU A 108 -8.99 -1.36 8.50
CA LEU A 108 -7.56 -1.05 8.67
C LEU A 108 -7.28 0.45 8.43
N ASN A 109 -7.93 1.05 7.43
CA ASN A 109 -7.82 2.47 7.13
C ASN A 109 -8.53 3.40 8.13
N ARG A 110 -9.04 2.87 9.24
CA ARG A 110 -9.55 3.62 10.41
C ARG A 110 -8.90 3.16 11.72
N ALA A 111 -7.93 2.26 11.64
CA ALA A 111 -7.30 1.64 12.80
C ALA A 111 -5.98 2.31 13.20
N PHE A 112 -5.39 3.15 12.34
CA PHE A 112 -4.13 3.84 12.66
C PHE A 112 -4.33 4.91 13.76
N PRO A 113 -3.41 5.04 14.74
CA PRO A 113 -2.07 4.43 14.81
C PRO A 113 -2.03 3.03 15.45
N GLY A 114 -3.18 2.43 15.72
CA GLY A 114 -3.29 1.08 16.25
C GLY A 114 -2.91 0.93 17.72
N ASP A 115 -3.00 -0.30 18.18
CA ASP A 115 -2.68 -0.73 19.54
C ASP A 115 -2.01 -2.12 19.48
N PRO A 116 -0.76 -2.29 19.95
CA PRO A 116 -0.04 -3.58 19.94
C PRO A 116 -0.69 -4.65 20.83
N SER A 117 -1.56 -4.23 21.75
CA SER A 117 -2.36 -5.11 22.61
C SER A 117 -3.79 -5.32 22.12
N GLY A 118 -4.25 -4.53 21.14
CA GLY A 118 -5.63 -4.48 20.65
C GLY A 118 -6.06 -5.68 19.80
N THR A 119 -7.02 -5.47 18.89
CA THR A 119 -7.49 -6.51 17.96
C THR A 119 -6.46 -6.79 16.85
N PRO A 120 -6.58 -7.90 16.07
CA PRO A 120 -5.66 -8.18 14.98
C PRO A 120 -5.45 -7.02 14.00
N THR A 121 -6.52 -6.35 13.56
CA THR A 121 -6.40 -5.18 12.67
C THR A 121 -5.67 -4.01 13.35
N SER A 122 -5.94 -3.76 14.63
CA SER A 122 -5.28 -2.70 15.40
C SER A 122 -3.79 -2.98 15.62
N ARG A 123 -3.41 -4.23 15.89
CA ARG A 123 -2.00 -4.66 16.02
C ARG A 123 -1.23 -4.53 14.72
N LEU A 124 -1.88 -4.84 13.59
CA LEU A 124 -1.28 -4.62 12.28
C LEU A 124 -1.06 -3.13 12.02
N ALA A 125 -2.08 -2.29 12.23
CA ALA A 125 -1.98 -0.84 12.04
C ALA A 125 -0.82 -0.25 12.85
N HIS A 126 -0.69 -0.68 14.11
CA HIS A 126 0.42 -0.29 14.97
C HIS A 126 1.78 -0.65 14.38
N PHE A 127 2.00 -1.91 14.04
CA PHE A 127 3.27 -2.36 13.46
C PHE A 127 3.59 -1.64 12.13
N LEU A 128 2.58 -1.45 11.26
CA LEU A 128 2.77 -0.74 10.01
C LEU A 128 3.27 0.68 10.26
N GLU A 129 2.65 1.43 11.18
CA GLU A 129 3.04 2.80 11.47
C GLU A 129 4.36 2.93 12.23
N THR A 130 4.60 2.09 13.24
CA THR A 130 5.75 2.29 14.15
C THR A 130 7.02 1.57 13.70
N GLU A 131 6.90 0.48 12.93
CA GLU A 131 8.04 -0.37 12.56
C GLU A 131 8.31 -0.45 11.06
N LEU A 132 7.25 -0.49 10.23
CA LEU A 132 7.41 -0.72 8.80
C LEU A 132 7.50 0.57 7.99
N PHE A 133 6.55 1.49 8.14
CA PHE A 133 6.51 2.76 7.39
C PHE A 133 7.75 3.62 7.60
N PRO A 134 8.36 3.73 8.81
CA PRO A 134 9.57 4.53 9.02
C PRO A 134 10.80 4.08 8.22
N ARG A 135 10.75 2.88 7.60
CA ARG A 135 11.84 2.31 6.77
C ARG A 135 11.76 2.71 5.31
N HIS A 136 10.80 3.55 4.94
CA HIS A 136 10.46 3.88 3.55
C HIS A 136 10.34 5.39 3.36
N ASP A 137 10.83 5.88 2.22
CA ASP A 137 10.66 7.27 1.79
C ASP A 137 9.22 7.52 1.31
N VAL A 138 8.63 6.51 0.66
CA VAL A 138 7.28 6.56 0.09
C VAL A 138 6.49 5.32 0.47
N VAL A 139 5.24 5.53 0.88
CA VAL A 139 4.23 4.49 1.08
C VAL A 139 3.12 4.73 0.06
N PHE A 140 2.94 3.80 -0.87
CA PHE A 140 1.87 3.83 -1.85
C PHE A 140 0.82 2.78 -1.53
N ASP A 141 -0.34 3.22 -1.08
CA ASP A 141 -1.48 2.36 -0.73
C ASP A 141 -2.57 2.44 -1.81
N ILE A 142 -2.84 1.34 -2.49
CA ILE A 142 -3.73 1.27 -3.65
C ILE A 142 -5.14 0.93 -3.19
N HIS A 143 -6.11 1.81 -3.48
CA HIS A 143 -7.52 1.65 -3.16
C HIS A 143 -8.41 1.64 -4.41
N SER A 144 -9.66 1.22 -4.22
CA SER A 144 -10.76 1.31 -5.18
C SER A 144 -12.08 1.55 -4.43
N GLY A 145 -13.21 1.73 -5.12
CA GLY A 145 -14.51 1.99 -4.47
C GLY A 145 -15.15 0.81 -3.74
N GLY A 146 -14.47 -0.34 -3.71
CA GLY A 146 -14.99 -1.59 -3.16
C GLY A 146 -16.29 -2.04 -3.85
N THR A 147 -17.11 -2.81 -3.14
CA THR A 147 -18.47 -3.18 -3.57
C THR A 147 -19.47 -2.02 -3.53
N SER A 148 -19.11 -0.90 -2.91
CA SER A 148 -20.06 0.17 -2.56
C SER A 148 -20.23 1.24 -3.65
N MET A 149 -19.17 1.50 -4.42
CA MET A 149 -19.15 2.55 -5.43
C MET A 149 -18.07 2.30 -6.47
N GLU A 150 -18.14 3.06 -7.56
CA GLU A 150 -17.08 3.14 -8.57
C GLU A 150 -16.49 4.55 -8.52
N HIS A 151 -15.16 4.65 -8.49
CA HIS A 151 -14.47 5.93 -8.48
C HIS A 151 -13.97 6.29 -9.88
N LEU A 152 -13.99 7.60 -10.16
CA LEU A 152 -13.15 8.13 -11.23
C LEU A 152 -11.69 7.84 -10.90
N PRO A 153 -10.88 7.38 -11.87
CA PRO A 153 -9.45 7.22 -11.70
C PRO A 153 -8.76 8.47 -11.13
N THR A 154 -8.43 8.45 -9.85
CA THR A 154 -7.93 9.61 -9.12
C THR A 154 -6.69 9.23 -8.32
N ALA A 155 -5.60 9.97 -8.48
CA ALA A 155 -4.43 9.89 -7.61
C ALA A 155 -4.63 10.75 -6.36
N LEU A 156 -4.16 10.30 -5.20
CA LEU A 156 -4.36 10.99 -3.93
C LEU A 156 -3.05 11.21 -3.18
N VAL A 157 -2.97 12.36 -2.52
CA VAL A 157 -2.03 12.62 -1.41
C VAL A 157 -2.76 13.37 -0.31
N GLU A 158 -2.24 13.31 0.92
CA GLU A 158 -2.69 14.18 2.00
C GLU A 158 -1.88 15.48 2.05
N ARG A 159 -2.53 16.55 2.50
CA ARG A 159 -1.86 17.81 2.84
C ARG A 159 -0.78 17.53 3.89
N ASN A 160 0.42 18.08 3.65
CA ASN A 160 1.52 18.04 4.59
C ASN A 160 1.91 19.46 5.01
N ALA A 161 2.17 19.66 6.30
CA ALA A 161 2.61 20.94 6.84
C ALA A 161 4.06 21.28 6.43
N ASP A 162 4.88 20.25 6.21
CA ASP A 162 6.18 20.39 5.58
C ASP A 162 5.99 20.67 4.08
N ALA A 163 6.37 21.87 3.65
CA ALA A 163 6.15 22.35 2.29
C ALA A 163 6.92 21.53 1.25
N GLU A 164 8.11 21.03 1.59
CA GLU A 164 8.96 20.26 0.68
C GLU A 164 8.41 18.85 0.50
N ARG A 165 8.01 18.20 1.60
CA ARG A 165 7.32 16.90 1.55
C ARG A 165 5.98 17.01 0.84
N HIS A 166 5.25 18.11 1.04
CA HIS A 166 4.00 18.35 0.32
C HIS A 166 4.22 18.48 -1.18
N ARG A 167 5.20 19.33 -1.59
CA ARG A 167 5.59 19.50 -3.00
C ARG A 167 5.96 18.17 -3.63
N ARG A 168 6.85 17.40 -2.98
CA ARG A 168 7.26 16.08 -3.48
C ARG A 168 6.11 15.10 -3.55
N GLY A 169 5.18 15.10 -2.59
CA GLY A 169 3.97 14.30 -2.64
C GLY A 169 3.10 14.61 -3.86
N VAL A 170 2.87 15.90 -4.15
CA VAL A 170 2.10 16.33 -5.33
C VAL A 170 2.80 15.93 -6.63
N GLU A 171 4.13 15.98 -6.69
CA GLU A 171 4.91 15.48 -7.84
C GLU A 171 4.71 13.98 -8.06
N LEU A 172 4.84 13.17 -7.01
CA LEU A 172 4.64 11.72 -7.09
C LEU A 172 3.21 11.36 -7.48
N MET A 173 2.21 12.07 -6.93
CA MET A 173 0.80 11.93 -7.32
C MET A 173 0.61 12.17 -8.83
N ARG A 174 1.24 13.21 -9.38
CA ARG A 174 1.19 13.51 -10.82
C ARG A 174 1.92 12.45 -11.65
N ALA A 175 3.03 11.92 -11.13
CA ALA A 175 3.82 10.89 -11.81
C ALA A 175 3.04 9.58 -12.01
N LEU A 176 2.05 9.26 -11.17
CA LEU A 176 1.13 8.13 -11.39
C LEU A 176 0.43 8.22 -12.76
N GLY A 177 0.25 9.43 -13.29
CA GLY A 177 -0.33 9.66 -14.61
C GLY A 177 -1.80 9.28 -14.70
N MET A 178 -2.52 9.40 -13.57
CA MET A 178 -3.97 9.28 -13.49
C MET A 178 -4.64 10.57 -14.00
N PRO A 179 -5.84 10.49 -14.60
CA PRO A 179 -6.49 11.66 -15.20
C PRO A 179 -6.87 12.71 -14.16
N PHE A 180 -7.17 12.29 -12.93
CA PHE A 180 -7.50 13.19 -11.83
C PHE A 180 -6.52 13.05 -10.67
N GLY A 181 -6.35 14.13 -9.93
CA GLY A 181 -5.58 14.18 -8.69
C GLY A 181 -6.37 14.89 -7.60
N PHE A 182 -6.27 14.43 -6.37
CA PHE A 182 -6.96 15.02 -5.23
C PHE A 182 -6.01 15.15 -4.04
N VAL A 183 -5.95 16.36 -3.47
CA VAL A 183 -5.17 16.63 -2.26
C VAL A 183 -6.15 16.67 -1.09
N ALA A 184 -6.17 15.59 -0.31
CA ALA A 184 -7.05 15.47 0.85
C ALA A 184 -6.52 16.28 2.04
N ASP A 185 -7.42 16.84 2.84
CA ASP A 185 -7.09 17.51 4.10
C ASP A 185 -7.81 16.81 5.26
N ASN A 186 -7.26 15.66 5.67
CA ASN A 186 -7.85 14.80 6.70
C ASN A 186 -7.41 15.18 8.14
N GLY A 187 -6.65 16.27 8.29
CA GLY A 187 -6.11 16.73 9.57
C GLY A 187 -4.95 15.89 10.12
N GLN A 188 -4.32 16.40 11.20
CA GLN A 188 -3.11 15.80 11.76
C GLN A 188 -3.35 14.40 12.37
N ALA A 189 -4.55 14.16 12.89
CA ALA A 189 -4.97 12.91 13.51
C ALA A 189 -5.61 11.91 12.52
N SER A 190 -5.47 12.14 11.20
CA SER A 190 -6.02 11.25 10.15
C SER A 190 -5.72 9.77 10.45
N PRO A 191 -6.73 8.92 10.68
CA PRO A 191 -6.54 7.52 11.05
C PRO A 191 -6.33 6.60 9.82
N THR A 192 -5.92 7.19 8.69
CA THR A 192 -5.69 6.50 7.42
C THR A 192 -4.24 6.03 7.30
N SER A 193 -3.98 5.15 6.34
CA SER A 193 -2.62 4.72 5.97
C SER A 193 -1.75 5.87 5.47
N MET A 194 -2.31 6.83 4.71
CA MET A 194 -1.59 8.05 4.30
C MET A 194 -1.24 8.93 5.50
N GLY A 195 -2.16 9.10 6.44
CA GLY A 195 -1.93 9.84 7.68
C GLY A 195 -0.86 9.18 8.54
N ALA A 196 -0.88 7.85 8.64
CA ALA A 196 0.13 7.05 9.32
C ALA A 196 1.51 7.15 8.65
N ALA A 197 1.58 7.02 7.31
CA ALA A 197 2.82 7.20 6.56
C ALA A 197 3.43 8.59 6.82
N ARG A 198 2.61 9.65 6.82
CA ARG A 198 3.04 11.01 7.16
C ARG A 198 3.60 11.09 8.58
N ARG A 199 2.91 10.53 9.58
CA ARG A 199 3.39 10.52 10.98
C ARG A 199 4.68 9.72 11.16
N ALA A 200 4.85 8.65 10.38
CA ALA A 200 6.07 7.84 10.33
C ALA A 200 7.23 8.52 9.58
N GLY A 201 7.03 9.71 8.99
CA GLY A 201 8.06 10.44 8.26
C GLY A 201 8.23 10.01 6.80
N ALA A 202 7.30 9.22 6.25
CA ALA A 202 7.23 8.87 4.83
C ALA A 202 6.27 9.81 4.08
N ILE A 203 6.36 9.81 2.75
CA ILE A 203 5.34 10.42 1.89
C ILE A 203 4.26 9.38 1.60
N GLY A 204 3.05 9.61 2.09
CA GLY A 204 1.88 8.79 1.76
C GLY A 204 1.30 9.20 0.41
N VAL A 205 1.24 8.25 -0.52
CA VAL A 205 0.56 8.37 -1.82
C VAL A 205 -0.54 7.32 -1.86
N SER A 206 -1.65 7.63 -2.50
CA SER A 206 -2.73 6.68 -2.74
C SER A 206 -3.40 6.96 -4.09
N GLY A 207 -4.46 6.21 -4.38
CA GLY A 207 -5.25 6.38 -5.57
C GLY A 207 -6.49 5.51 -5.52
N GLU A 208 -7.51 5.92 -6.28
CA GLU A 208 -8.74 5.17 -6.52
C GLU A 208 -8.70 4.62 -7.95
N PHE A 209 -8.60 3.30 -8.09
CA PHE A 209 -8.29 2.65 -9.38
C PHE A 209 -9.49 1.97 -10.04
N GLY A 210 -10.65 1.96 -9.40
CA GLY A 210 -11.86 1.34 -9.91
C GLY A 210 -12.97 1.27 -8.85
N GLY A 211 -13.66 0.13 -8.77
CA GLY A 211 -14.71 -0.12 -7.79
C GLY A 211 -15.80 -1.05 -8.32
N GLY A 212 -16.98 -1.01 -7.71
CA GLY A 212 -18.11 -1.87 -8.04
C GLY A 212 -17.91 -3.36 -7.70
N GLY A 213 -16.93 -3.69 -6.86
CA GLY A 213 -16.60 -5.07 -6.52
C GLY A 213 -16.13 -5.88 -7.74
N THR A 214 -15.44 -5.24 -8.68
CA THR A 214 -14.87 -5.88 -9.87
C THR A 214 -13.48 -5.31 -10.20
N ALA A 215 -12.81 -5.90 -11.18
CA ALA A 215 -11.64 -5.32 -11.84
C ALA A 215 -11.79 -5.52 -13.35
N THR A 216 -11.44 -4.50 -14.14
CA THR A 216 -11.55 -4.52 -15.60
C THR A 216 -10.16 -4.51 -16.24
N VAL A 217 -10.09 -4.80 -17.54
CA VAL A 217 -8.83 -4.67 -18.29
C VAL A 217 -8.29 -3.23 -18.18
N ASP A 218 -9.18 -2.24 -18.24
CA ASP A 218 -8.80 -0.83 -18.17
C ASP A 218 -8.29 -0.43 -16.78
N SER A 219 -8.99 -0.84 -15.70
CA SER A 219 -8.55 -0.54 -14.33
C SER A 219 -7.22 -1.21 -14.00
N MET A 220 -7.04 -2.46 -14.44
CA MET A 220 -5.79 -3.19 -14.28
C MET A 220 -4.63 -2.58 -15.09
N THR A 221 -4.91 -2.13 -16.33
CA THR A 221 -3.89 -1.48 -17.17
C THR A 221 -3.46 -0.14 -16.57
N LEU A 222 -4.42 0.66 -16.10
CA LEU A 222 -4.14 1.91 -15.40
C LEU A 222 -3.28 1.67 -14.15
N THR A 223 -3.66 0.71 -13.32
CA THR A 223 -2.95 0.38 -12.07
C THR A 223 -1.51 -0.05 -12.34
N ALA A 224 -1.31 -0.92 -13.33
CA ALA A 224 0.02 -1.35 -13.75
C ALA A 224 0.90 -0.18 -14.21
N ARG A 225 0.35 0.72 -15.05
CA ARG A 225 1.07 1.92 -15.53
C ARG A 225 1.41 2.86 -14.37
N ALA A 226 0.50 3.07 -13.43
CA ALA A 226 0.74 3.93 -12.27
C ALA A 226 1.88 3.41 -11.39
N LEU A 227 1.89 2.09 -11.12
CA LEU A 227 2.97 1.41 -10.41
C LEU A 227 4.32 1.57 -11.11
N ASP A 228 4.38 1.27 -12.41
CA ASP A 228 5.63 1.38 -13.18
C ASP A 228 6.15 2.82 -13.20
N ARG A 229 5.27 3.80 -13.43
CA ARG A 229 5.65 5.21 -13.42
C ARG A 229 6.17 5.67 -12.07
N LEU A 230 5.53 5.26 -10.97
CA LEU A 230 6.02 5.60 -9.63
C LEU A 230 7.40 5.00 -9.36
N MET A 231 7.60 3.72 -9.69
CA MET A 231 8.89 3.05 -9.49
C MET A 231 10.00 3.68 -10.34
N VAL A 232 9.70 4.08 -11.58
CA VAL A 232 10.64 4.78 -12.47
C VAL A 232 10.92 6.20 -11.98
N GLU A 233 9.90 6.98 -11.62
CA GLU A 233 10.04 8.35 -11.09
C GLU A 233 10.88 8.41 -9.82
N LEU A 234 10.77 7.39 -8.96
CA LEU A 234 11.60 7.27 -7.77
C LEU A 234 13.03 6.83 -8.07
N GLY A 235 13.29 6.29 -9.27
CA GLY A 235 14.58 5.69 -9.62
C GLY A 235 14.80 4.32 -8.98
N VAL A 236 13.74 3.64 -8.55
CA VAL A 236 13.81 2.28 -7.99
C VAL A 236 14.09 1.27 -9.10
N VAL A 237 13.53 1.48 -10.28
CA VAL A 237 13.76 0.67 -11.49
C VAL A 237 14.09 1.59 -12.67
N ALA A 238 14.88 1.09 -13.62
CA ALA A 238 15.27 1.87 -14.79
C ALA A 238 14.19 1.89 -15.90
N ALA A 239 13.26 0.93 -15.89
CA ALA A 239 12.23 0.77 -16.92
C ALA A 239 10.96 0.12 -16.33
N PRO A 240 9.80 0.25 -17.01
CA PRO A 240 8.56 -0.41 -16.62
C PRO A 240 8.72 -1.92 -16.43
N VAL A 241 8.08 -2.47 -15.39
CA VAL A 241 8.14 -3.88 -15.01
C VAL A 241 6.84 -4.60 -15.33
N LEU A 242 5.69 -3.94 -15.23
CA LEU A 242 4.37 -4.54 -15.44
C LEU A 242 3.86 -4.33 -16.87
N THR A 243 4.17 -3.19 -17.49
CA THR A 243 3.70 -2.83 -18.82
C THR A 243 4.83 -2.90 -19.86
N SER A 244 4.46 -3.07 -21.13
CA SER A 244 5.39 -3.11 -22.27
C SER A 244 5.27 -1.87 -23.16
N ASP A 245 4.23 -1.08 -22.97
CA ASP A 245 3.89 0.08 -23.78
C ASP A 245 4.30 1.39 -23.08
N ALA A 246 4.89 2.29 -23.87
CA ALA A 246 5.38 3.59 -23.41
C ALA A 246 4.33 4.70 -23.62
N GLU A 247 3.04 4.43 -23.35
CA GLU A 247 2.03 5.47 -23.50
C GLU A 247 2.32 6.64 -22.54
N PRO A 248 2.51 7.88 -23.07
CA PRO A 248 2.79 9.03 -22.25
C PRO A 248 1.62 9.32 -21.31
N ALA A 249 1.95 9.72 -20.07
CA ALA A 249 0.94 10.15 -19.12
C ALA A 249 0.21 11.39 -19.63
N LYS A 250 -1.12 11.38 -19.57
CA LYS A 250 -1.91 12.60 -19.79
C LYS A 250 -1.77 13.52 -18.57
N PRO A 251 -1.88 14.85 -18.73
CA PRO A 251 -1.82 15.76 -17.59
C PRO A 251 -2.90 15.45 -16.55
N THR A 252 -2.49 15.31 -15.29
CA THR A 252 -3.41 15.12 -14.16
C THR A 252 -4.13 16.43 -13.82
N ARG A 253 -5.47 16.43 -13.93
CA ARG A 253 -6.31 17.55 -13.49
C ARG A 253 -6.57 17.45 -11.99
N LEU A 254 -6.16 18.47 -11.24
CA LEU A 254 -6.51 18.54 -9.82
C LEU A 254 -8.00 18.81 -9.65
N LEU A 255 -8.65 17.98 -8.83
CA LEU A 255 -10.00 18.21 -8.37
C LEU A 255 -9.96 19.20 -7.21
N SER A 256 -10.73 20.28 -7.30
CA SER A 256 -11.05 21.16 -6.19
C SER A 256 -12.47 20.85 -5.72
N LEU A 257 -12.64 20.64 -4.42
CA LEU A 257 -13.97 20.70 -3.78
C LEU A 257 -14.36 22.16 -3.56
#